data_AF-A0A651E8E3-F1
#
_entry.id   AF-A0A651E8E3-F1
#
_cell.length_a   1.000
_cell.length_b   1.000
_cell.length_c   1.000
_cell.angle_alpha   90.00
_cell.angle_beta   90.00
_cell.angle_gamma   90.00
#
_symmetry.space_group_name_H-M   'P 1'
#
loop_
_entity.id
_entity.type
_entity.pdbx_description
1 polymer ?
#
loop_
_entity_poly.entity_id
_entity_poly.type
_entity_poly.pdbx_seq_one_letter_code
_entity_poly.pdbx_strand_id
1 'polypeptide(L)'
;RVRRVDPEGVLVDNPPAIYRRLQREFERVRPPDDFAARLFFEGLPLGLDFPSSLRYVEPEADINLSARFDPSSIADLLKSFRDYALSIKAESKIVMFRARRPSSFAERIITRSGRILLLPMNDTIAHEVGVEHVLTEDDVHALAMEQLHNEATLMADFAAEIERISSFERGSELYAPIMYRRYVVGYLALVGGNHARKNFDAEIVDHVREFCSVLAYSLNENGYFEGAVRPEPTQAEIVDISASGMLVALPVDSPEIAAGAGVEVSVDTTLKTIRVGARVVRTIASSDRLFLALRFIEVESEDSSYLLKVLYGDQYDGTIERQSDIEVNPEL
;
A
#
# COMPACT_ATOMS: atom_id res chain seq x y z
N ARG A 1 35.03 14.02 -5.66
CA ARG A 1 36.52 14.01 -5.58
C ARG A 1 36.88 13.34 -4.26
N VAL A 2 37.78 12.35 -4.23
CA VAL A 2 38.13 11.69 -2.95
C VAL A 2 38.95 12.65 -2.11
N ARG A 3 38.44 13.00 -0.91
CA ARG A 3 39.15 13.87 0.03
C ARG A 3 40.12 13.09 0.90
N ARG A 4 39.75 11.88 1.31
CA ARG A 4 40.51 11.09 2.27
C ARG A 4 40.20 9.60 2.12
N VAL A 5 41.22 8.76 2.27
CA VAL A 5 41.11 7.31 2.25
C VAL A 5 41.77 6.79 3.52
N ASP A 6 40.99 6.10 4.34
CA ASP A 6 41.41 5.50 5.60
C ASP A 6 41.07 3.99 5.56
N PRO A 7 41.65 3.16 6.46
CA PRO A 7 41.34 1.72 6.52
C PRO A 7 39.87 1.41 6.78
N GLU A 8 39.13 2.33 7.41
CA GLU A 8 37.72 2.19 7.76
C GLU A 8 36.77 2.80 6.70
N GLY A 9 37.30 3.49 5.67
CA GLY A 9 36.45 4.01 4.60
C GLY A 9 37.05 5.13 3.76
N VAL A 10 36.29 5.52 2.74
CA VAL A 10 36.66 6.59 1.80
C VAL A 10 35.71 7.76 1.96
N LEU A 11 36.26 8.94 2.24
CA LEU A 11 35.52 10.20 2.29
C LEU A 11 35.57 10.87 0.91
N VAL A 12 34.41 10.99 0.25
CA VAL A 12 34.29 11.59 -1.08
C VAL A 12 33.49 12.89 -0.99
N ASP A 13 33.95 13.94 -1.66
CA ASP A 13 33.18 15.17 -1.83
C ASP A 13 31.87 14.90 -2.58
N ASN A 14 30.80 15.54 -2.13
CA ASN A 14 29.55 15.61 -2.89
C ASN A 14 29.83 16.23 -4.27
N PRO A 15 29.32 15.61 -5.35
CA PRO A 15 29.53 16.14 -6.68
C PRO A 15 28.85 17.52 -6.81
N PRO A 16 29.46 18.46 -7.57
CA PRO A 16 28.92 19.80 -7.74
C PRO A 16 27.56 19.81 -8.47
N ALA A 17 27.22 18.73 -9.17
CA ALA A 17 25.90 18.47 -9.72
C ALA A 17 25.68 16.95 -9.85
N ILE A 18 24.45 16.50 -9.61
CA ILE A 18 24.00 15.14 -9.91
C ILE A 18 23.17 15.23 -11.20
N TYR A 19 23.72 14.72 -12.30
CA TYR A 19 22.99 14.65 -13.57
C TYR A 19 22.18 13.36 -13.60
N ARG A 20 20.86 13.46 -13.47
CA ARG A 20 19.96 12.32 -13.71
C ARG A 20 19.88 12.11 -15.23
N ARG A 21 20.41 10.99 -15.74
CA ARG A 21 20.12 10.57 -17.11
C ARG A 21 18.61 10.38 -17.24
N LEU A 22 17.97 11.25 -18.01
CA LEU A 22 16.56 11.12 -18.40
C LEU A 22 16.36 10.13 -19.55
N GLN A 23 17.44 9.47 -20.01
CA GLN A 23 17.35 8.42 -21.01
C GLN A 23 16.59 7.23 -20.43
N ARG A 24 15.56 6.81 -21.15
CA ARG A 24 14.79 5.61 -20.86
C ARG A 24 15.72 4.41 -20.97
N GLU A 25 15.53 3.44 -20.09
CA GLU A 25 16.30 2.19 -20.08
C GLU A 25 16.09 1.36 -21.34
N PHE A 26 14.86 1.40 -21.87
CA PHE A 26 14.48 0.71 -23.11
C PHE A 26 13.70 1.65 -24.02
N GLU A 27 13.85 1.43 -25.34
CA GLU A 27 13.03 2.10 -26.34
C GLU A 27 11.58 1.60 -26.27
N ARG A 28 10.63 2.51 -26.52
CA ARG A 28 9.21 2.16 -26.62
C ARG A 28 8.89 1.81 -28.06
N VAL A 29 8.30 0.65 -28.25
CA VAL A 29 7.86 0.17 -29.56
C VAL A 29 6.34 0.10 -29.59
N ARG A 30 5.78 0.06 -30.80
CA ARG A 30 4.38 -0.31 -30.96
C ARG A 30 4.23 -1.79 -30.55
N PRO A 31 3.14 -2.15 -29.85
CA PRO A 31 2.89 -3.54 -29.55
C PRO A 31 2.70 -4.34 -30.85
N PRO A 32 3.24 -5.57 -30.92
CA PRO A 32 2.78 -6.57 -31.88
C PRO A 32 1.25 -6.72 -31.89
N ASP A 33 0.67 -7.06 -33.05
CA ASP A 33 -0.79 -7.15 -33.22
C ASP A 33 -1.46 -8.21 -32.33
N ASP A 34 -0.69 -9.21 -31.88
CA ASP A 34 -1.17 -10.29 -31.02
C ASP A 34 -1.10 -9.97 -29.51
N PHE A 35 -0.64 -8.77 -29.15
CA PHE A 35 -0.58 -8.35 -27.75
C PHE A 35 -1.90 -7.76 -27.28
N ALA A 36 -2.35 -8.24 -26.12
CA ALA A 36 -3.46 -7.65 -25.39
C ALA A 36 -3.05 -7.38 -23.95
N ALA A 37 -3.43 -6.20 -23.42
CA ALA A 37 -3.26 -5.89 -22.01
C ALA A 37 -4.59 -6.02 -21.27
N ARG A 38 -4.53 -6.67 -20.12
CA ARG A 38 -5.60 -6.69 -19.13
C ARG A 38 -5.05 -6.09 -17.85
N LEU A 39 -5.74 -5.07 -17.35
CA LEU A 39 -5.38 -4.43 -16.09
C LEU A 39 -6.21 -5.06 -14.97
N PHE A 40 -5.49 -5.59 -13.99
CA PHE A 40 -5.99 -6.00 -12.70
C PHE A 40 -5.54 -4.93 -11.72
N PHE A 41 -6.37 -3.96 -11.46
CA PHE A 41 -6.02 -2.94 -10.48
C PHE A 41 -5.86 -3.61 -9.10
N GLU A 42 -4.64 -3.64 -8.58
CA GLU A 42 -4.40 -4.08 -7.21
C GLU A 42 -5.13 -3.10 -6.29
N GLY A 43 -6.02 -3.64 -5.46
CA GLY A 43 -6.93 -2.82 -4.67
C GLY A 43 -8.19 -2.37 -5.41
N LEU A 44 -8.48 -2.78 -6.65
CA LEU A 44 -9.90 -2.88 -7.00
C LEU A 44 -10.54 -3.79 -5.96
N PRO A 45 -11.68 -3.37 -5.40
CA PRO A 45 -12.27 -4.12 -4.35
C PRO A 45 -12.52 -5.55 -4.84
N LEU A 46 -11.83 -6.55 -4.25
CA LEU A 46 -12.38 -7.91 -4.21
C LEU A 46 -13.86 -7.74 -3.86
N GLY A 47 -14.83 -8.42 -4.45
CA GLY A 47 -16.27 -8.24 -4.13
C GLY A 47 -16.67 -8.48 -2.66
N LEU A 48 -15.71 -8.48 -1.73
CA LEU A 48 -15.81 -8.30 -0.31
C LEU A 48 -16.51 -6.98 0.05
N ASP A 49 -17.61 -7.09 0.79
CA ASP A 49 -18.33 -5.97 1.38
C ASP A 49 -17.65 -5.51 2.69
N PHE A 50 -16.41 -5.01 2.58
CA PHE A 50 -15.67 -4.38 3.69
C PHE A 50 -15.29 -2.93 3.35
N PRO A 51 -15.09 -2.06 4.34
CA PRO A 51 -14.55 -0.71 4.14
C PRO A 51 -13.17 -0.72 3.48
N SER A 52 -12.98 0.12 2.47
CA SER A 52 -11.68 0.30 1.81
C SER A 52 -10.87 1.41 2.46
N SER A 53 -9.57 1.15 2.64
CA SER A 53 -8.57 2.07 3.17
C SER A 53 -7.79 2.76 2.04
N LEU A 54 -7.08 3.84 2.38
CA LEU A 54 -6.02 4.43 1.57
C LEU A 54 -4.74 3.56 1.52
N ARG A 55 -4.59 2.64 2.47
CA ARG A 55 -3.42 1.78 2.61
C ARG A 55 -3.66 0.40 1.99
N TYR A 56 -2.61 -0.17 1.41
CA TYR A 56 -2.54 -1.57 1.00
C TYR A 56 -1.56 -2.33 1.90
N VAL A 57 -1.97 -3.48 2.44
CA VAL A 57 -1.13 -4.38 3.25
C VAL A 57 -1.41 -5.82 2.86
N GLU A 58 -0.43 -6.54 2.29
CA GLU A 58 -0.57 -7.99 2.11
C GLU A 58 -0.42 -8.67 3.49
N PRO A 59 -1.35 -9.55 3.90
CA PRO A 59 -1.19 -10.30 5.14
C PRO A 59 -0.09 -11.33 4.96
N GLU A 60 1.04 -11.12 5.62
CA GLU A 60 2.16 -12.05 5.61
C GLU A 60 2.35 -12.64 7.01
N ALA A 61 2.61 -13.95 7.08
CA ALA A 61 3.18 -14.56 8.27
C ALA A 61 4.68 -14.26 8.30
N ASP A 62 5.05 -13.11 8.84
CA ASP A 62 6.45 -12.92 9.22
C ASP A 62 6.79 -13.95 10.31
N ILE A 63 7.85 -14.72 10.05
CA ILE A 63 8.37 -15.75 10.96
C ILE A 63 8.65 -15.15 12.35
N ASN A 64 9.06 -13.88 12.42
CA ASN A 64 9.28 -13.18 13.68
C ASN A 64 7.97 -12.89 14.45
N LEU A 65 6.88 -12.60 13.73
CA LEU A 65 5.56 -12.36 14.32
C LEU A 65 4.95 -13.66 14.86
N SER A 66 5.17 -14.78 14.16
CA SER A 66 4.68 -16.11 14.56
C SER A 66 5.32 -16.64 15.85
N ALA A 67 6.49 -16.13 16.25
CA ALA A 67 7.12 -16.53 17.50
C ALA A 67 6.33 -16.05 18.74
N ARG A 68 5.58 -14.95 18.62
CA ARG A 68 4.74 -14.39 19.68
C ARG A 68 3.31 -14.94 19.65
N PHE A 69 2.87 -15.43 18.50
CA PHE A 69 1.48 -15.79 18.25
C PHE A 69 1.39 -17.04 17.38
N ASP A 70 0.64 -18.06 17.81
CA ASP A 70 0.38 -19.24 16.98
C ASP A 70 -0.74 -18.93 15.96
N PRO A 71 -0.44 -18.83 14.65
CA PRO A 71 -1.44 -18.50 13.64
C PRO A 71 -2.31 -19.70 13.25
N SER A 72 -1.96 -20.93 13.70
CA SER A 72 -2.63 -22.16 13.29
C SER A 72 -4.04 -22.32 13.89
N SER A 73 -4.31 -21.62 14.99
CA SER A 73 -5.60 -21.65 15.67
C SER A 73 -6.05 -20.23 16.02
N ILE A 74 -7.07 -19.74 15.30
CA ILE A 74 -7.70 -18.44 15.60
C ILE A 74 -8.20 -18.40 17.05
N ALA A 75 -8.70 -19.52 17.58
CA ALA A 75 -9.21 -19.58 18.95
C ALA A 75 -8.10 -19.34 19.98
N ASP A 76 -6.93 -19.95 19.78
CA ASP A 76 -5.78 -19.78 20.68
C ASP A 76 -5.14 -18.40 20.53
N LEU A 77 -5.08 -17.88 19.29
CA LEU A 77 -4.66 -16.51 19.01
C LEU A 77 -5.53 -15.48 19.75
N LEU A 78 -6.85 -15.62 19.66
CA LEU A 78 -7.77 -14.74 20.38
C LEU A 78 -7.63 -14.88 21.90
N LYS A 79 -7.35 -16.09 22.39
CA LYS A 79 -7.15 -16.33 23.83
C LYS A 79 -5.86 -15.68 24.33
N SER A 80 -4.74 -15.87 23.64
CA SER A 80 -3.44 -15.28 24.03
C SER A 80 -3.51 -13.76 24.09
N PHE A 81 -4.23 -13.14 23.15
CA PHE A 81 -4.43 -11.70 23.17
C PHE A 81 -5.30 -11.23 24.33
N ARG A 82 -6.36 -11.97 24.69
CA ARG A 82 -7.16 -11.64 25.87
C ARG A 82 -6.33 -11.74 27.15
N ASP A 83 -5.49 -12.76 27.27
CA ASP A 83 -4.58 -12.94 28.39
C ASP A 83 -3.56 -11.78 28.47
N TYR A 84 -3.04 -11.34 27.31
CA TYR A 84 -2.19 -10.14 27.21
C TYR A 84 -2.93 -8.88 27.66
N ALA A 85 -4.14 -8.62 27.16
CA ALA A 85 -4.94 -7.45 27.53
C ALA A 85 -5.22 -7.41 29.06
N LEU A 86 -5.52 -8.56 29.66
CA LEU A 86 -5.70 -8.68 31.10
C LEU A 86 -4.41 -8.35 31.87
N SER A 87 -3.24 -8.76 31.37
CA SER A 87 -1.94 -8.49 32.01
C SER A 87 -1.62 -6.99 32.08
N ILE A 88 -2.05 -6.21 31.09
CA ILE A 88 -1.92 -4.75 31.04
C ILE A 88 -3.13 -4.02 31.64
N LYS A 89 -4.08 -4.76 32.25
CA LYS A 89 -5.33 -4.22 32.84
C LYS A 89 -6.16 -3.42 31.83
N ALA A 90 -6.20 -3.87 30.59
CA ALA A 90 -7.01 -3.29 29.52
C ALA A 90 -8.22 -4.19 29.22
N GLU A 91 -9.35 -3.56 28.94
CA GLU A 91 -10.48 -4.24 28.30
C GLU A 91 -10.19 -4.35 26.80
N SER A 92 -10.42 -5.52 26.21
CA SER A 92 -10.24 -5.76 24.78
C SER A 92 -11.53 -6.10 24.08
N LYS A 93 -11.68 -5.61 22.85
CA LYS A 93 -12.81 -5.90 21.96
C LYS A 93 -12.32 -6.03 20.53
N ILE A 94 -12.72 -7.09 19.85
CA ILE A 94 -12.50 -7.24 18.40
C ILE A 94 -13.85 -7.10 17.71
N VAL A 95 -13.91 -6.26 16.68
CA VAL A 95 -15.13 -5.94 15.96
C VAL A 95 -14.90 -6.15 14.47
N MET A 96 -15.68 -7.03 13.85
CA MET A 96 -15.63 -7.29 12.41
C MET A 96 -16.64 -6.40 11.67
N PHE A 97 -16.31 -5.99 10.44
CA PHE A 97 -17.18 -5.17 9.58
C PHE A 97 -18.06 -5.97 8.62
N ARG A 98 -18.23 -7.28 8.82
CA ARG A 98 -19.06 -8.12 7.96
C ARG A 98 -20.51 -7.61 7.96
N ALA A 99 -20.96 -7.08 6.84
CA ALA A 99 -22.29 -6.48 6.65
C ALA A 99 -22.61 -5.27 7.55
N ARG A 100 -21.59 -4.57 8.07
CA ARG A 100 -21.79 -3.33 8.86
C ARG A 100 -20.83 -2.24 8.38
N ARG A 101 -21.35 -1.03 8.19
CA ARG A 101 -20.53 0.15 7.87
C ARG A 101 -19.93 0.78 9.14
N PRO A 102 -18.74 1.41 9.04
CA PRO A 102 -18.16 2.23 10.10
C PRO A 102 -19.12 3.36 10.49
N SER A 103 -19.32 3.54 11.79
CA SER A 103 -20.34 4.43 12.33
C SER A 103 -19.78 5.45 13.32
N SER A 104 -18.87 5.06 14.20
CA SER A 104 -18.23 5.99 15.14
C SER A 104 -17.08 6.77 14.49
N PHE A 105 -16.65 7.86 15.14
CA PHE A 105 -15.47 8.61 14.74
C PHE A 105 -14.24 7.72 14.57
N ALA A 106 -13.89 6.96 15.62
CA ALA A 106 -12.74 6.06 15.60
C ALA A 106 -12.85 5.03 14.46
N GLU A 107 -14.02 4.41 14.27
CA GLU A 107 -14.26 3.45 13.19
C GLU A 107 -14.04 4.08 11.82
N ARG A 108 -14.56 5.29 11.56
CA ARG A 108 -14.41 5.97 10.26
C ARG A 108 -12.95 6.35 9.98
N ILE A 109 -12.23 6.81 11.00
CA ILE A 109 -10.82 7.23 10.87
C ILE A 109 -9.90 6.04 10.63
N ILE A 110 -9.98 4.97 11.43
CA ILE A 110 -9.12 3.80 11.26
C ILE A 110 -9.44 3.05 9.95
N THR A 111 -10.70 3.05 9.51
CA THR A 111 -11.08 2.38 8.25
C THR A 111 -10.61 3.13 7.03
N ARG A 112 -10.72 4.46 7.03
CA ARG A 112 -10.20 5.29 5.93
C ARG A 112 -8.68 5.26 5.85
N SER A 113 -8.00 5.41 6.99
CA SER A 113 -6.54 5.52 7.03
C SER A 113 -5.81 4.18 6.94
N GLY A 114 -6.39 3.10 7.48
CA GLY A 114 -5.67 1.84 7.70
C GLY A 114 -4.51 1.98 8.70
N ARG A 115 -4.59 2.95 9.61
CA ARG A 115 -3.60 3.23 10.67
C ARG A 115 -4.24 3.18 12.05
N ILE A 116 -3.40 2.93 13.06
CA ILE A 116 -3.80 2.84 14.47
C ILE A 116 -4.14 4.23 14.99
N LEU A 117 -5.29 4.34 15.66
CA LEU A 117 -5.67 5.54 16.40
C LEU A 117 -5.41 5.31 17.89
N LEU A 118 -4.52 6.09 18.48
CA LEU A 118 -4.28 6.13 19.92
C LEU A 118 -4.90 7.40 20.50
N LEU A 119 -5.65 7.26 21.60
CA LEU A 119 -6.28 8.37 22.30
C LEU A 119 -5.92 8.32 23.80
N PRO A 120 -5.50 9.43 24.43
CA PRO A 120 -5.17 10.70 23.77
C PRO A 120 -4.02 10.52 22.77
N MET A 121 -4.01 11.34 21.72
CA MET A 121 -2.99 11.25 20.68
C MET A 121 -1.62 11.59 21.26
N ASN A 122 -0.59 10.87 20.81
CA ASN A 122 0.79 11.08 21.25
C ASN A 122 1.74 10.83 20.08
N ASP A 123 2.16 11.91 19.43
CA ASP A 123 3.04 11.85 18.26
C ASP A 123 4.40 11.23 18.58
N THR A 124 4.85 11.23 19.83
CA THR A 124 6.10 10.55 20.23
C THR A 124 5.99 9.04 19.99
N ILE A 125 4.84 8.44 20.31
CA ILE A 125 4.59 7.02 20.07
C ILE A 125 4.49 6.75 18.56
N ALA A 126 3.89 7.66 17.80
CA ALA A 126 3.86 7.55 16.35
C ALA A 126 5.27 7.56 15.75
N HIS A 127 6.19 8.37 16.27
CA HIS A 127 7.59 8.37 15.84
C HIS A 127 8.36 7.11 16.27
N GLU A 128 8.07 6.55 17.44
CA GLU A 128 8.73 5.32 17.94
C GLU A 128 8.26 4.06 17.18
N VAL A 129 6.97 3.94 16.89
CA VAL A 129 6.38 2.78 16.19
C VAL A 129 6.44 2.93 14.67
N GLY A 130 6.40 4.16 14.16
CA GLY A 130 6.33 4.51 12.74
C GLY A 130 5.05 5.30 12.41
N VAL A 131 5.21 6.49 11.83
CA VAL A 131 4.12 7.40 11.45
C VAL A 131 3.25 6.84 10.32
N GLU A 132 3.76 5.85 9.59
CA GLU A 132 3.02 5.04 8.62
C GLU A 132 2.08 4.03 9.29
N HIS A 133 2.24 3.76 10.59
CA HIS A 133 1.44 2.80 11.35
C HIS A 133 0.45 3.46 12.31
N VAL A 134 0.83 4.58 12.93
CA VAL A 134 0.03 5.28 13.94
C VAL A 134 -0.35 6.66 13.41
N LEU A 135 -1.60 7.07 13.65
CA LEU A 135 -2.10 8.39 13.28
C LEU A 135 -1.55 9.48 14.21
N THR A 136 -1.10 10.59 13.61
CA THR A 136 -0.83 11.85 14.31
C THR A 136 -2.05 12.77 14.27
N GLU A 137 -2.03 13.84 15.07
CA GLU A 137 -3.10 14.84 15.05
C GLU A 137 -3.25 15.49 13.66
N ASP A 138 -2.12 15.81 13.01
CA ASP A 138 -2.09 16.33 11.64
C ASP A 138 -2.74 15.38 10.62
N ASP A 139 -2.56 14.07 10.79
CA ASP A 139 -3.20 13.07 9.93
C ASP A 139 -4.72 13.10 10.06
N VAL A 140 -5.23 13.23 11.28
CA VAL A 140 -6.68 13.32 11.56
C VAL A 140 -7.25 14.58 10.94
N HIS A 141 -6.56 15.71 11.05
CA HIS A 141 -6.93 16.95 10.37
C HIS A 141 -6.92 16.81 8.85
N ALA A 142 -5.87 16.24 8.27
CA ALA A 142 -5.78 16.03 6.82
C ALA A 142 -6.92 15.14 6.29
N LEU A 143 -7.24 14.06 7.01
CA LEU A 143 -8.37 13.17 6.67
C LEU A 143 -9.72 13.89 6.79
N ALA A 144 -9.87 14.83 7.72
CA ALA A 144 -11.06 15.65 7.85
C ALA A 144 -11.22 16.63 6.68
N MET A 145 -10.13 17.28 6.26
CA MET A 145 -10.11 18.24 5.16
C MET A 145 -10.33 17.58 3.79
N GLU A 146 -9.84 16.36 3.58
CA GLU A 146 -10.05 15.60 2.34
C GLU A 146 -11.54 15.26 2.14
N GLN A 147 -12.32 15.15 3.22
CA GLN A 147 -13.78 15.01 3.17
C GLN A 147 -14.47 16.37 2.98
N LEU A 148 -14.36 16.94 1.78
CA LEU A 148 -14.91 18.23 1.31
C LEU A 148 -16.44 18.45 1.46
N HIS A 149 -17.15 17.62 2.22
CA HIS A 149 -18.59 17.77 2.50
C HIS A 149 -18.96 17.61 3.99
N ASN A 150 -18.03 17.33 4.91
CA ASN A 150 -18.41 17.08 6.32
C ASN A 150 -17.32 17.36 7.39
N GLU A 151 -16.33 18.20 7.07
CA GLU A 151 -15.20 18.54 7.97
C GLU A 151 -15.67 18.99 9.36
N ALA A 152 -16.65 19.90 9.43
CA ALA A 152 -17.17 20.42 10.69
C ALA A 152 -17.75 19.34 11.61
N THR A 153 -18.43 18.34 11.04
CA THR A 153 -19.01 17.22 11.79
C THR A 153 -17.92 16.30 12.31
N LEU A 154 -16.91 16.01 11.49
CA LEU A 154 -15.82 15.11 11.89
C LEU A 154 -14.91 15.74 12.95
N MET A 155 -14.66 17.05 12.86
CA MET A 155 -13.91 17.80 13.88
C MET A 155 -14.71 17.95 15.19
N ALA A 156 -16.04 18.16 15.10
CA ALA A 156 -16.90 18.16 16.29
C ALA A 156 -16.91 16.80 16.99
N ASP A 157 -17.01 15.71 16.21
CA ASP A 157 -16.92 14.34 16.74
C ASP A 157 -15.55 14.05 17.35
N PHE A 158 -14.46 14.54 16.74
CA PHE A 158 -13.11 14.41 17.31
C PHE A 158 -12.99 15.14 18.64
N ALA A 159 -13.42 16.40 18.71
CA ALA A 159 -13.41 17.19 19.94
C ALA A 159 -14.25 16.54 21.04
N ALA A 160 -15.44 16.02 20.69
CA ALA A 160 -16.30 15.29 21.62
C ALA A 160 -15.63 14.00 22.13
N GLU A 161 -14.88 13.29 21.28
CA GLU A 161 -14.16 12.09 21.68
C GLU A 161 -12.97 12.38 22.60
N ILE A 162 -12.22 13.45 22.32
CA ILE A 162 -11.15 13.95 23.19
C ILE A 162 -11.73 14.39 24.55
N GLU A 163 -12.84 15.13 24.55
CA GLU A 163 -13.52 15.54 25.78
C GLU A 163 -14.04 14.32 26.55
N ARG A 164 -14.60 13.32 25.86
CA ARG A 164 -15.04 12.06 26.48
C ARG A 164 -13.88 11.34 27.15
N ILE A 165 -12.75 11.19 26.48
CA ILE A 165 -11.58 10.50 27.05
C ILE A 165 -10.96 11.30 28.19
N SER A 166 -11.00 12.64 28.10
CA SER A 166 -10.49 13.53 29.15
C SER A 166 -11.40 13.63 30.38
N SER A 167 -12.72 13.41 30.22
CA SER A 167 -13.74 13.57 31.27
C SER A 167 -14.07 12.28 32.00
N PHE A 168 -13.89 11.11 31.37
CA PHE A 168 -14.05 9.83 32.02
C PHE A 168 -12.79 9.44 32.81
N GLU A 169 -12.94 8.70 33.92
CA GLU A 169 -11.83 7.97 34.58
C GLU A 169 -11.31 6.79 33.73
N ARG A 170 -11.75 6.68 32.47
CA ARG A 170 -11.23 5.71 31.49
C ARG A 170 -9.86 6.20 31.04
N GLY A 171 -8.87 5.29 31.03
CA GLY A 171 -7.50 5.61 30.63
C GLY A 171 -7.39 5.83 29.12
N SER A 172 -6.21 5.54 28.56
CA SER A 172 -6.00 5.58 27.11
C SER A 172 -6.86 4.56 26.37
N GLU A 173 -7.26 4.88 25.14
CA GLU A 173 -7.94 3.99 24.20
C GLU A 173 -7.07 3.80 22.96
N LEU A 174 -7.07 2.60 22.40
CA LEU A 174 -6.33 2.25 21.20
C LEU A 174 -7.25 1.50 20.24
N TYR A 175 -7.30 1.95 18.99
CA TYR A 175 -8.06 1.33 17.92
C TYR A 175 -7.12 0.93 16.79
N ALA A 176 -6.89 -0.37 16.60
CA ALA A 176 -6.01 -0.91 15.58
C ALA A 176 -6.81 -1.61 14.46
N PRO A 177 -6.66 -1.20 13.20
CA PRO A 177 -7.36 -1.84 12.09
C PRO A 177 -6.79 -3.23 11.79
N ILE A 178 -7.67 -4.19 11.52
CA ILE A 178 -7.30 -5.51 10.98
C ILE A 178 -7.36 -5.38 9.46
N MET A 179 -6.19 -5.34 8.84
CA MET A 179 -6.03 -5.06 7.41
C MET A 179 -5.93 -6.35 6.60
N TYR A 180 -6.70 -6.44 5.52
CA TYR A 180 -6.53 -7.45 4.47
C TYR A 180 -6.43 -6.76 3.11
N ARG A 181 -5.23 -6.67 2.55
CA ARG A 181 -4.96 -5.88 1.34
C ARG A 181 -5.38 -4.43 1.56
N ARG A 182 -6.35 -3.93 0.77
CA ARG A 182 -6.91 -2.58 0.89
C ARG A 182 -8.11 -2.49 1.85
N TYR A 183 -8.49 -3.60 2.49
CA TYR A 183 -9.69 -3.67 3.32
C TYR A 183 -9.39 -3.58 4.79
N VAL A 184 -10.24 -2.85 5.51
CA VAL A 184 -10.34 -2.94 6.96
C VAL A 184 -11.46 -3.91 7.29
N VAL A 185 -11.09 -5.16 7.55
CA VAL A 185 -12.06 -6.27 7.73
C VAL A 185 -12.68 -6.25 9.14
N GLY A 186 -12.00 -5.57 10.05
CA GLY A 186 -12.40 -5.34 11.42
C GLY A 186 -11.40 -4.42 12.11
N TYR A 187 -11.57 -4.25 13.42
CA TYR A 187 -10.60 -3.56 14.25
C TYR A 187 -10.55 -4.17 15.64
N LEU A 188 -9.42 -3.96 16.30
CA LEU A 188 -9.21 -4.25 17.71
C LEU A 188 -9.28 -2.94 18.49
N ALA A 189 -10.06 -2.92 19.57
CA ALA A 189 -10.06 -1.85 20.54
C ALA A 189 -9.49 -2.34 21.88
N LEU A 190 -8.56 -1.56 22.43
CA LEU A 190 -8.15 -1.63 23.83
C LEU A 190 -8.60 -0.38 24.57
N VAL A 191 -9.15 -0.56 25.77
CA VAL A 191 -9.55 0.52 26.66
C VAL A 191 -8.84 0.32 28.00
N GLY A 192 -8.07 1.31 28.43
CA GLY A 192 -7.38 1.28 29.72
C GLY A 192 -8.39 1.19 30.87
N GLY A 193 -8.19 0.25 31.79
CA GLY A 193 -9.11 0.02 32.91
C GLY A 193 -9.19 1.20 33.89
N ASN A 194 -10.31 1.27 34.64
CA ASN A 194 -10.75 2.36 35.54
C ASN A 194 -9.76 2.80 36.65
N HIS A 195 -8.56 2.22 36.74
CA HIS A 195 -7.53 2.61 37.72
C HIS A 195 -6.13 2.78 37.09
N ALA A 196 -6.01 2.60 35.78
CA ALA A 196 -4.77 2.80 35.05
C ALA A 196 -4.82 4.16 34.35
N ARG A 197 -4.33 5.22 35.02
CA ARG A 197 -3.88 6.46 34.35
C ARG A 197 -2.67 6.23 33.42
N LYS A 198 -2.37 4.97 33.08
CA LYS A 198 -1.19 4.62 32.31
C LYS A 198 -1.60 4.65 30.84
N ASN A 199 -1.05 5.60 30.11
CA ASN A 199 -1.15 5.62 28.66
C ASN A 199 -0.50 4.35 28.10
N PHE A 200 -1.08 3.81 27.02
CA PHE A 200 -0.41 2.79 26.24
C PHE A 200 0.91 3.35 25.69
N ASP A 201 1.98 2.56 25.78
CA ASP A 201 3.31 2.89 25.27
C ASP A 201 3.54 2.25 23.89
N ALA A 202 4.69 2.55 23.27
CA ALA A 202 5.03 2.03 21.95
C ALA A 202 5.09 0.50 21.90
N GLU A 203 5.50 -0.17 22.98
CA GLU A 203 5.55 -1.63 23.07
C GLU A 203 4.14 -2.25 22.97
N ILE A 204 3.17 -1.66 23.68
CA ILE A 204 1.77 -2.11 23.58
C ILE A 204 1.21 -1.87 22.19
N VAL A 205 1.47 -0.70 21.60
CA VAL A 205 0.98 -0.36 20.25
C VAL A 205 1.56 -1.32 19.22
N ASP A 206 2.85 -1.60 19.28
CA ASP A 206 3.51 -2.54 18.36
C ASP A 206 2.97 -3.97 18.55
N HIS A 207 2.82 -4.44 19.79
CA HIS A 207 2.24 -5.76 20.06
C HIS A 207 0.82 -5.92 19.47
N VAL A 208 -0.02 -4.87 19.59
CA VAL A 208 -1.37 -4.88 19.01
C VAL A 208 -1.32 -4.85 17.48
N ARG A 209 -0.41 -4.07 16.89
CA ARG A 209 -0.18 -4.02 15.44
C ARG A 209 0.18 -5.40 14.91
N GLU A 210 1.15 -6.05 15.54
CA GLU A 210 1.60 -7.41 15.21
C GLU A 210 0.44 -8.41 15.30
N PHE A 211 -0.32 -8.37 16.39
CA PHE A 211 -1.50 -9.22 16.56
C PHE A 211 -2.51 -9.04 15.42
N CYS A 212 -2.81 -7.79 15.02
CA CYS A 212 -3.77 -7.52 13.94
C CYS A 212 -3.29 -8.10 12.60
N SER A 213 -1.99 -8.03 12.31
CA SER A 213 -1.39 -8.65 11.11
C SER A 213 -1.49 -10.17 11.15
N VAL A 214 -1.13 -10.80 12.27
CA VAL A 214 -1.22 -12.27 12.44
C VAL A 214 -2.68 -12.74 12.36
N LEU A 215 -3.62 -11.99 12.94
CA LEU A 215 -5.04 -12.30 12.84
C LEU A 215 -5.54 -12.19 11.41
N ALA A 216 -5.14 -11.17 10.65
CA ALA A 216 -5.50 -11.06 9.23
C ALA A 216 -4.96 -12.23 8.39
N TYR A 217 -3.71 -12.63 8.63
CA TYR A 217 -3.11 -13.81 8.01
C TYR A 217 -3.88 -15.09 8.38
N SER A 218 -4.14 -15.32 9.67
CA SER A 218 -4.88 -16.50 10.13
C SER A 218 -6.30 -16.56 9.56
N LEU A 219 -6.99 -15.41 9.44
CA LEU A 219 -8.29 -15.31 8.76
C LEU A 219 -8.19 -15.72 7.27
N ASN A 220 -7.13 -15.30 6.58
CA ASN A 220 -6.88 -15.69 5.19
C ASN A 220 -6.67 -17.20 5.04
N GLU A 221 -5.79 -17.79 5.85
CA GLU A 221 -5.49 -19.23 5.80
C GLU A 221 -6.71 -20.10 6.14
N ASN A 222 -7.62 -19.59 6.97
CA ASN A 222 -8.86 -20.28 7.35
C ASN A 222 -10.03 -19.97 6.41
N GLY A 223 -9.77 -19.41 5.23
CA GLY A 223 -10.77 -19.20 4.19
C GLY A 223 -11.81 -18.13 4.50
N TYR A 224 -11.57 -17.22 5.46
CA TYR A 224 -12.53 -16.17 5.82
C TYR A 224 -12.85 -15.23 4.65
N PHE A 225 -11.93 -15.10 3.69
CA PHE A 225 -12.07 -14.29 2.47
C PHE A 225 -12.44 -15.11 1.23
N GLU A 226 -12.69 -16.41 1.37
CA GLU A 226 -13.17 -17.26 0.27
C GLU A 226 -14.57 -16.82 -0.18
N GLY A 227 -14.82 -16.87 -1.49
CA GLY A 227 -16.05 -16.36 -2.11
C GLY A 227 -15.99 -14.88 -2.52
N ALA A 228 -14.85 -14.21 -2.33
CA ALA A 228 -14.56 -12.93 -2.94
C ALA A 228 -14.62 -13.03 -4.48
N VAL A 229 -15.58 -12.35 -5.10
CA VAL A 229 -15.62 -12.23 -6.56
C VAL A 229 -14.44 -11.36 -6.99
N ARG A 230 -13.46 -11.91 -7.72
CA ARG A 230 -12.43 -11.08 -8.34
C ARG A 230 -13.13 -10.14 -9.34
N PRO A 231 -12.90 -8.83 -9.27
CA PRO A 231 -13.42 -7.94 -10.30
C PRO A 231 -12.88 -8.38 -11.66
N GLU A 232 -13.73 -8.32 -12.69
CA GLU A 232 -13.30 -8.65 -14.04
C GLU A 232 -12.17 -7.69 -14.47
N PRO A 233 -11.12 -8.21 -15.14
CA PRO A 233 -10.04 -7.38 -15.62
C PRO A 233 -10.58 -6.35 -16.60
N THR A 234 -10.10 -5.11 -16.49
CA THR A 234 -10.39 -4.09 -17.50
C THR A 234 -9.51 -4.33 -18.70
N GLN A 235 -10.11 -4.56 -19.87
CA GLN A 235 -9.37 -4.60 -21.13
C GLN A 235 -8.79 -3.22 -21.42
N ALA A 236 -7.50 -3.19 -21.75
CA ALA A 236 -6.79 -1.96 -22.06
C ALA A 236 -6.14 -2.07 -23.44
N GLU A 237 -6.25 -0.99 -24.21
CA GLU A 237 -5.57 -0.89 -25.50
C GLU A 237 -4.11 -0.49 -25.23
N ILE A 238 -3.16 -1.29 -25.72
CA ILE A 238 -1.74 -0.95 -25.60
C ILE A 238 -1.40 0.09 -26.67
N VAL A 239 -0.95 1.27 -26.25
CA VAL A 239 -0.52 2.36 -27.14
C VAL A 239 0.95 2.20 -27.49
N ASP A 240 1.79 1.97 -26.48
CA ASP A 240 3.21 1.66 -26.61
C ASP A 240 3.67 0.73 -25.48
N ILE A 241 4.73 -0.03 -25.71
CA ILE A 241 5.30 -0.97 -24.74
C ILE A 241 6.82 -1.00 -24.81
N SER A 242 7.46 -1.28 -23.67
CA SER A 242 8.87 -1.60 -23.54
C SER A 242 9.05 -2.76 -22.56
N ALA A 243 10.27 -3.29 -22.42
CA ALA A 243 10.56 -4.32 -21.42
C ALA A 243 10.36 -3.85 -19.96
N SER A 244 10.28 -2.53 -19.70
CA SER A 244 10.12 -1.96 -18.35
C SER A 244 8.76 -1.30 -18.09
N GLY A 245 7.86 -1.28 -19.06
CA GLY A 245 6.54 -0.69 -18.87
C GLY A 245 5.75 -0.50 -20.14
N MET A 246 4.61 0.19 -20.04
CA MET A 246 3.72 0.43 -21.17
C MET A 246 2.90 1.71 -21.00
N LEU A 247 2.39 2.23 -22.11
CA LEU A 247 1.31 3.18 -22.13
C LEU A 247 0.04 2.46 -22.60
N VAL A 248 -1.01 2.55 -21.79
CA VAL A 248 -2.31 1.95 -22.13
C VAL A 248 -3.39 3.02 -22.19
N ALA A 249 -4.38 2.79 -23.05
CA ALA A 249 -5.59 3.58 -23.13
C ALA A 249 -6.78 2.78 -22.62
N LEU A 250 -7.61 3.46 -21.83
CA LEU A 250 -8.81 2.95 -21.22
C LEU A 250 -10.02 3.77 -21.68
N PRO A 251 -11.23 3.18 -21.68
CA PRO A 251 -12.48 3.90 -21.81
C PRO A 251 -12.59 5.05 -20.79
N VAL A 252 -13.18 6.19 -21.18
CA VAL A 252 -13.31 7.38 -20.31
C VAL A 252 -14.12 7.13 -19.02
N ASP A 253 -14.97 6.11 -19.02
CA ASP A 253 -15.77 5.65 -17.87
C ASP A 253 -15.01 4.68 -16.95
N SER A 254 -13.74 4.40 -17.24
CA SER A 254 -12.89 3.60 -16.36
C SER A 254 -12.65 4.31 -15.03
N PRO A 255 -12.42 3.56 -13.92
CA PRO A 255 -12.12 4.14 -12.62
C PRO A 255 -10.97 5.15 -12.70
N GLU A 256 -11.10 6.27 -11.98
CA GLU A 256 -10.01 7.22 -11.87
C GLU A 256 -8.87 6.61 -11.06
N ILE A 257 -7.68 6.55 -11.65
CA ILE A 257 -6.50 5.91 -11.04
C ILE A 257 -5.42 6.96 -10.86
N ALA A 258 -5.04 7.15 -9.60
CA ALA A 258 -4.03 8.12 -9.21
C ALA A 258 -2.61 7.67 -9.64
N ALA A 259 -1.77 8.65 -9.97
CA ALA A 259 -0.33 8.40 -10.10
C ALA A 259 0.23 7.88 -8.77
N GLY A 260 1.09 6.87 -8.85
CA GLY A 260 1.64 6.13 -7.72
C GLY A 260 0.91 4.82 -7.40
N ALA A 261 -0.31 4.63 -7.88
CA ALA A 261 -1.09 3.41 -7.62
C ALA A 261 -0.39 2.15 -8.16
N GLY A 262 -0.46 1.06 -7.39
CA GLY A 262 -0.07 -0.28 -7.81
C GLY A 262 -1.18 -0.92 -8.65
N VAL A 263 -0.80 -1.63 -9.71
CA VAL A 263 -1.71 -2.40 -10.57
C VAL A 263 -1.00 -3.68 -10.99
N GLU A 264 -1.70 -4.81 -11.04
CA GLU A 264 -1.25 -6.01 -11.73
C GLU A 264 -1.64 -5.88 -13.21
N VAL A 265 -0.72 -6.21 -14.10
CA VAL A 265 -0.91 -6.17 -15.55
C VAL A 265 -0.69 -7.57 -16.07
N SER A 266 -1.64 -8.04 -16.88
CA SER A 266 -1.49 -9.25 -17.66
C SER A 266 -1.30 -8.85 -19.12
N VAL A 267 -0.13 -9.18 -19.67
CA VAL A 267 0.18 -9.03 -21.10
C VAL A 267 0.01 -10.39 -21.75
N ASP A 268 -1.08 -10.55 -22.48
CA ASP A 268 -1.32 -11.76 -23.26
C ASP A 268 -0.60 -11.65 -24.61
N THR A 269 0.12 -12.70 -24.96
CA THR A 269 0.75 -12.89 -26.27
C THR A 269 0.26 -14.20 -26.88
N THR A 270 0.63 -14.47 -28.13
CA THR A 270 0.31 -15.77 -28.76
C THR A 270 0.90 -16.97 -27.99
N LEU A 271 2.05 -16.80 -27.33
CA LEU A 271 2.81 -17.90 -26.73
C LEU A 271 2.62 -18.01 -25.22
N LYS A 272 2.37 -16.89 -24.52
CA LYS A 272 2.24 -16.88 -23.07
C LYS A 272 1.51 -15.65 -22.56
N THR A 273 1.02 -15.76 -21.34
CA THR A 273 0.52 -14.63 -20.56
C THR A 273 1.57 -14.24 -19.53
N ILE A 274 2.01 -12.98 -19.57
CA ILE A 274 2.96 -12.41 -18.61
C ILE A 274 2.17 -11.63 -17.58
N ARG A 275 2.30 -12.00 -16.30
CA ARG A 275 1.67 -11.27 -15.20
C ARG A 275 2.74 -10.53 -14.42
N VAL A 276 2.56 -9.22 -14.27
CA VAL A 276 3.56 -8.36 -13.66
C VAL A 276 2.89 -7.27 -12.84
N GLY A 277 3.45 -7.00 -11.64
CA GLY A 277 3.10 -5.80 -10.90
C GLY A 277 3.57 -4.55 -11.63
N ALA A 278 2.84 -3.46 -11.53
CA ALA A 278 3.18 -2.19 -12.16
C ALA A 278 2.77 -1.02 -11.29
N ARG A 279 3.45 0.11 -11.47
CA ARG A 279 3.08 1.39 -10.86
C ARG A 279 2.59 2.35 -11.92
N VAL A 280 1.47 3.00 -11.65
CA VAL A 280 1.01 4.13 -12.45
C VAL A 280 1.97 5.28 -12.24
N VAL A 281 2.73 5.65 -13.27
CA VAL A 281 3.68 6.77 -13.21
C VAL A 281 2.97 8.08 -13.51
N ARG A 282 1.99 8.04 -14.41
CA ARG A 282 1.23 9.21 -14.84
C ARG A 282 -0.13 8.80 -15.40
N THR A 283 -1.10 9.67 -15.18
CA THR A 283 -2.45 9.60 -15.75
C THR A 283 -2.65 10.82 -16.65
N ILE A 284 -3.23 10.62 -17.83
CA ILE A 284 -3.57 11.70 -18.77
C ILE A 284 -5.00 11.47 -19.22
N ALA A 285 -5.90 12.39 -18.87
CA ALA A 285 -7.27 12.36 -19.37
C ALA A 285 -7.36 13.09 -20.73
N SER A 286 -8.06 12.47 -21.67
CA SER A 286 -8.54 13.07 -22.93
C SER A 286 -10.08 13.12 -22.89
N SER A 287 -10.70 13.76 -23.87
CA SER A 287 -12.17 13.86 -23.97
C SER A 287 -12.88 12.50 -24.09
N ASP A 288 -12.18 11.47 -24.56
CA ASP A 288 -12.74 10.17 -24.94
C ASP A 288 -12.02 8.97 -24.31
N ARG A 289 -10.84 9.20 -23.70
CA ARG A 289 -9.95 8.14 -23.22
C ARG A 289 -9.17 8.57 -21.99
N LEU A 290 -8.85 7.59 -21.15
CA LEU A 290 -7.91 7.73 -20.04
C LEU A 290 -6.61 7.00 -20.40
N PHE A 291 -5.49 7.71 -20.39
CA PHE A 291 -4.18 7.11 -20.64
C PHE A 291 -3.42 6.89 -19.34
N LEU A 292 -2.88 5.69 -19.15
CA LEU A 292 -2.06 5.32 -18.01
C LEU A 292 -0.66 4.94 -18.47
N ALA A 293 0.33 5.66 -17.97
CA ALA A 293 1.73 5.28 -18.11
C ALA A 293 2.10 4.33 -16.95
N LEU A 294 2.37 3.07 -17.27
CA LEU A 294 2.70 2.03 -16.32
C LEU A 294 4.20 1.72 -16.36
N ARG A 295 4.79 1.51 -15.19
CA ARG A 295 6.16 0.97 -15.05
C ARG A 295 6.08 -0.36 -14.33
N PHE A 296 6.63 -1.40 -14.93
CA PHE A 296 6.67 -2.72 -14.31
C PHE A 296 7.54 -2.71 -13.04
N ILE A 297 7.14 -3.54 -12.08
CA ILE A 297 7.82 -3.80 -10.82
C ILE A 297 8.21 -5.27 -10.88
N GLU A 298 9.51 -5.54 -10.85
CA GLU A 298 10.06 -6.90 -10.67
C GLU A 298 9.49 -7.91 -11.68
N VAL A 299 9.76 -7.69 -12.97
CA VAL A 299 9.47 -8.70 -14.01
C VAL A 299 10.36 -9.92 -13.77
N GLU A 300 9.75 -11.11 -13.70
CA GLU A 300 10.48 -12.38 -13.62
C GLU A 300 11.53 -12.50 -14.73
N SER A 301 12.68 -13.10 -14.44
CA SER A 301 13.82 -13.12 -15.35
C SER A 301 13.50 -13.76 -16.71
N GLU A 302 12.68 -14.82 -16.70
CA GLU A 302 12.19 -15.51 -17.89
C GLU A 302 11.21 -14.64 -18.70
N ASP A 303 10.33 -13.90 -18.01
CA ASP A 303 9.37 -12.99 -18.63
C ASP A 303 10.06 -11.76 -19.24
N SER A 304 11.05 -11.22 -18.54
CA SER A 304 11.88 -10.12 -19.02
C SER A 304 12.66 -10.51 -20.27
N SER A 305 13.32 -11.68 -20.26
CA SER A 305 14.05 -12.21 -21.41
C SER A 305 13.12 -12.43 -22.62
N TYR A 306 11.92 -12.94 -22.36
CA TYR A 306 10.91 -13.11 -23.40
C TYR A 306 10.42 -11.77 -23.98
N LEU A 307 10.11 -10.78 -23.14
CA LEU A 307 9.70 -9.44 -23.60
C LEU A 307 10.78 -8.78 -24.43
N LEU A 308 12.04 -8.85 -23.99
CA LEU A 308 13.17 -8.31 -24.75
C LEU A 308 13.24 -8.93 -26.14
N LYS A 309 13.15 -10.26 -26.19
CA LYS A 309 13.20 -11.03 -27.44
C LYS A 309 12.04 -10.67 -28.39
N VAL A 310 10.81 -10.57 -27.89
CA VAL A 310 9.64 -10.32 -28.74
C VAL A 310 9.54 -8.86 -29.16
N LEU A 311 9.89 -7.91 -28.28
CA LEU A 311 9.81 -6.48 -28.57
C LEU A 311 10.96 -5.97 -29.43
N TYR A 312 12.16 -6.51 -29.23
CA TYR A 312 13.39 -5.99 -29.85
C TYR A 312 14.13 -6.99 -30.73
N GLY A 313 13.72 -8.27 -30.71
CA GLY A 313 14.33 -9.34 -31.50
C GLY A 313 15.46 -10.10 -30.77
N ASP A 314 15.81 -11.26 -31.33
CA ASP A 314 16.81 -12.20 -30.78
C ASP A 314 18.23 -11.63 -30.67
N GLN A 315 18.51 -10.53 -31.37
CA GLN A 315 19.82 -9.87 -31.39
C GLN A 315 19.95 -8.72 -30.40
N TYR A 316 18.89 -8.41 -29.64
CA TYR A 316 18.93 -7.33 -28.67
C TYR A 316 19.74 -7.74 -27.44
N ASP A 317 20.96 -7.22 -27.34
CA ASP A 317 21.91 -7.47 -26.25
C ASP A 317 21.72 -6.53 -25.05
N GLY A 318 20.66 -5.71 -25.06
CA GLY A 318 20.39 -4.69 -24.05
C GLY A 318 21.20 -3.40 -24.23
N THR A 319 21.99 -3.27 -25.29
CA THR A 319 22.76 -2.06 -25.58
C THR A 319 22.05 -1.19 -26.62
N ILE A 320 21.85 0.09 -26.27
CA ILE A 320 21.34 1.10 -27.20
C ILE A 320 22.49 1.47 -28.15
N GLU A 321 22.34 1.17 -29.45
CA GLU A 321 23.26 1.68 -30.48
C GLU A 321 23.25 3.21 -30.46
N ARG A 322 24.44 3.80 -30.24
CA ARG A 322 24.62 5.25 -30.25
C ARG A 322 24.51 5.73 -31.69
N GLN A 323 23.48 6.50 -32.04
CA GLN A 323 23.62 7.47 -33.12
C GLN A 323 24.56 8.58 -32.65
N SER A 324 25.86 8.32 -32.72
CA SER A 324 26.91 9.32 -32.59
C SER A 324 27.97 9.08 -33.65
N ASP A 325 27.54 8.98 -34.91
CA ASP A 325 28.41 9.08 -36.08
C ASP A 325 27.65 9.85 -37.18
N ILE A 326 27.23 11.08 -36.89
CA ILE A 326 27.23 12.10 -37.93
C ILE A 326 28.59 12.77 -37.77
N GLU A 327 29.54 12.35 -38.60
CA GLU A 327 30.74 13.14 -38.85
C GLU A 327 30.28 14.53 -39.30
N VAL A 328 30.38 15.50 -38.38
CA VAL A 328 30.32 16.91 -38.76
C VAL A 328 31.60 17.14 -39.55
N ASN A 329 31.46 17.20 -40.88
CA ASN A 329 32.54 17.59 -41.77
C ASN A 329 33.06 18.97 -41.34
N PRO A 330 34.31 19.11 -40.89
CA PRO A 330 34.82 20.39 -40.38
C PRO A 330 35.18 21.40 -41.48
N GLU A 331 34.85 21.10 -42.74
CA GLU A 331 34.94 22.06 -43.84
C GLU A 331 33.54 22.38 -44.39
N LEU A 332 32.82 23.30 -43.73
CA LEU A 332 31.79 24.17 -44.31
C LEU A 332 31.63 25.45 -43.47
#